data_AF-A0A354HYG3-F1
#
_entry.id   AF-A0A354HYG3-F1
#
_cell.length_a   1.000
_cell.length_b   1.000
_cell.length_c   1.000
_cell.angle_alpha   90.00
_cell.angle_beta   90.00
_cell.angle_gamma   90.00
#
_symmetry.space_group_name_H-M   'P 1'
#
loop_
_entity.id
_entity.type
_entity.pdbx_description
1 polymer ?
#
loop_
_entity_poly.entity_id
_entity_poly.type
_entity_poly.pdbx_seq_one_letter_code
_entity_poly.pdbx_strand_id
1 'polypeptide(L)'
;MKFYTVAIVAAAMLCTFSATADDSSPKLKINPTGRILMDGAVYLGGNHGVAEAGDTKFVNGVAIPDIRLGAKASYGKFKAKIDVGFSYGKVGLKDTYFEYDINEANFLRAGYFVPQWGLNSETSSSMKPSYEEPSANEFFNANPRLLAFMWQYDKGQFLAGTSIFAEAAAMTNNATAMGRQAWGAQTRLVWRPRHADGDVIQTGISLNYSSPNADDHTGFLYAANFPSRVSKVTQLSANIDNASGLFKLTPELLLVKGRFALEAQYYYMNVARKDGLRNYRAHGAYGMFRTMLIGSRYCYSHSAGGIDTPAKGTLEMVLGYDYVNASDSRAGIYGGISNDANCTFNYYINNWMIARLRYSYTNVRDRRVADLTPSRHVNTIEARLQIIF
;
A
#
# COMPACT_ATOMS: atom_id res chain seq x y z
N MET A 1 -22.89 -0.64 30.58
CA MET A 1 -23.31 -0.37 29.19
C MET A 1 -23.38 1.14 29.02
N LYS A 2 -22.30 1.79 28.56
CA LYS A 2 -22.24 3.24 28.34
C LYS A 2 -22.39 3.49 26.85
N PHE A 3 -23.53 4.06 26.45
CA PHE A 3 -23.78 4.50 25.08
C PHE A 3 -22.90 5.71 24.78
N TYR A 4 -21.95 5.57 23.86
CA TYR A 4 -21.28 6.71 23.25
C TYR A 4 -22.16 7.20 22.10
N THR A 5 -22.91 8.28 22.37
CA THR A 5 -23.58 9.05 21.32
C THR A 5 -22.51 9.75 20.49
N VAL A 6 -22.18 9.21 19.33
CA VAL A 6 -21.35 9.91 18.33
C VAL A 6 -22.22 10.96 17.68
N ALA A 7 -22.16 12.20 18.17
CA ALA A 7 -22.73 13.35 17.49
C ALA A 7 -21.85 13.67 16.28
N ILE A 8 -22.33 13.30 15.09
CA ILE A 8 -21.77 13.77 13.82
C ILE A 8 -22.17 15.23 13.68
N VAL A 9 -21.27 16.16 14.01
CA VAL A 9 -21.43 17.56 13.62
C VAL A 9 -21.00 17.68 12.15
N ALA A 10 -21.94 17.39 11.25
CA ALA A 10 -21.85 17.80 9.86
C ALA A 10 -22.17 19.30 9.76
N ALA A 11 -21.23 20.15 10.16
CA ALA A 11 -21.30 21.58 9.86
C ALA A 11 -20.70 21.83 8.47
N ALA A 12 -21.40 21.37 7.42
CA ALA A 12 -21.21 21.91 6.09
C ALA A 12 -21.84 23.31 6.07
N MET A 13 -21.05 24.34 6.44
CA MET A 13 -21.40 25.72 6.14
C MET A 13 -21.34 25.91 4.61
N LEU A 14 -22.47 25.66 3.96
CA LEU A 14 -22.80 26.25 2.66
C LEU A 14 -23.06 27.75 2.88
N CYS A 15 -22.01 28.52 3.08
CA CYS A 15 -22.05 29.95 2.79
C CYS A 15 -21.51 30.14 1.37
N THR A 16 -22.42 30.22 0.40
CA THR A 16 -22.12 30.80 -0.90
C THR A 16 -21.80 32.29 -0.69
N PHE A 17 -20.54 32.60 -0.40
CA PHE A 17 -20.03 33.94 -0.63
C PHE A 17 -19.86 34.08 -2.14
N SER A 18 -20.88 34.63 -2.80
CA SER A 18 -20.72 35.26 -4.11
C SER A 18 -19.93 36.55 -3.92
N ALA A 19 -18.64 36.42 -3.62
CA ALA A 19 -17.70 37.52 -3.82
C ALA A 19 -17.46 37.60 -5.33
N THR A 20 -17.82 38.73 -5.92
CA THR A 20 -17.43 39.10 -7.29
C THR A 20 -15.91 39.20 -7.32
N ALA A 21 -15.25 38.08 -7.60
CA ALA A 21 -13.81 37.99 -7.74
C ALA A 21 -13.46 38.11 -9.23
N ASP A 22 -12.51 39.01 -9.49
CA ASP A 22 -11.77 39.19 -10.73
C ASP A 22 -11.54 37.85 -11.44
N ASP A 23 -11.91 37.74 -12.72
CA ASP A 23 -11.95 36.48 -13.49
C ASP A 23 -10.56 35.87 -13.72
N SER A 24 -9.51 36.59 -13.29
CA SER A 24 -8.10 36.18 -13.27
C SER A 24 -7.64 35.50 -11.97
N SER A 25 -8.46 35.51 -10.91
CA SER A 25 -8.09 34.95 -9.60
C SER A 25 -8.33 33.44 -9.51
N PRO A 26 -7.45 32.66 -8.84
CA PRO A 26 -7.65 31.22 -8.69
C PRO A 26 -8.97 30.92 -7.95
N LYS A 27 -9.81 30.04 -8.50
CA LYS A 27 -11.08 29.64 -7.87
C LYS A 27 -10.86 28.43 -6.97
N LEU A 28 -11.45 28.44 -5.77
CA LEU A 28 -11.45 27.28 -4.88
C LEU A 28 -12.29 26.16 -5.51
N LYS A 29 -11.68 24.98 -5.71
CA LYS A 29 -12.37 23.79 -6.20
C LYS A 29 -12.36 22.71 -5.12
N ILE A 30 -13.53 22.17 -4.79
CA ILE A 30 -13.70 21.07 -3.83
C ILE A 30 -14.31 19.90 -4.58
N ASN A 31 -13.64 18.74 -4.54
CA ASN A 31 -14.12 17.50 -5.12
C ASN A 31 -14.28 16.48 -3.99
N PRO A 32 -15.52 16.07 -3.66
CA PRO A 32 -15.74 14.91 -2.81
C PRO A 32 -15.08 13.67 -3.42
N THR A 33 -14.67 12.74 -2.57
CA THR A 33 -14.15 11.44 -2.97
C THR A 33 -14.74 10.35 -2.09
N GLY A 34 -15.01 9.19 -2.66
CA GLY A 34 -15.51 8.06 -1.91
C GLY A 34 -15.14 6.72 -2.53
N ARG A 35 -15.24 5.68 -1.70
CA ARG A 35 -15.05 4.30 -2.13
C ARG A 35 -15.79 3.32 -1.23
N ILE A 36 -16.29 2.25 -1.84
CA ILE A 36 -16.85 1.07 -1.16
C ILE A 36 -16.25 -0.18 -1.80
N LEU A 37 -15.70 -1.08 -0.99
CA LEU A 37 -15.28 -2.42 -1.41
C LEU A 37 -16.23 -3.45 -0.80
N MET A 38 -16.74 -4.36 -1.62
CA MET A 38 -17.57 -5.49 -1.20
C MET A 38 -16.95 -6.77 -1.70
N ASP A 39 -16.56 -7.64 -0.78
CA ASP A 39 -15.77 -8.83 -1.05
C ASP A 39 -16.53 -10.09 -0.65
N GLY A 40 -16.33 -11.17 -1.42
CA GLY A 40 -16.66 -12.54 -1.04
C GLY A 40 -15.47 -13.46 -1.28
N ALA A 41 -15.23 -14.41 -0.37
CA ALA A 41 -14.08 -15.31 -0.43
C ALA A 41 -14.43 -16.74 -0.01
N VAL A 42 -13.84 -17.71 -0.70
CA VAL A 42 -13.82 -19.13 -0.34
C VAL A 42 -12.38 -19.61 -0.24
N TYR A 43 -12.07 -20.34 0.83
CA TYR A 43 -10.76 -20.90 1.14
C TYR A 43 -10.84 -22.42 1.09
N LEU A 44 -9.99 -23.01 0.25
CA LEU A 44 -9.89 -24.45 0.04
C LEU A 44 -8.61 -24.96 0.70
N GLY A 45 -8.76 -25.60 1.86
CA GLY A 45 -7.66 -26.13 2.66
C GLY A 45 -7.13 -25.14 3.71
N GLY A 46 -5.92 -25.40 4.20
CA GLY A 46 -5.23 -24.49 5.12
C GLY A 46 -5.73 -24.48 6.56
N ASN A 47 -6.65 -25.36 6.98
CA ASN A 47 -7.15 -25.43 8.36
C ASN A 47 -6.66 -26.65 9.16
N HIS A 48 -5.79 -27.47 8.58
CA HIS A 48 -5.22 -28.65 9.24
C HIS A 48 -4.22 -28.25 10.34
N GLY A 49 -4.33 -28.84 11.54
CA GLY A 49 -3.42 -28.58 12.68
C GLY A 49 -3.53 -27.18 13.30
N VAL A 50 -4.45 -26.34 12.82
CA VAL A 50 -4.54 -24.92 13.22
C VAL A 50 -4.91 -24.74 14.69
N ALA A 51 -5.87 -25.53 15.20
CA ALA A 51 -6.32 -25.42 16.59
C ALA A 51 -5.23 -25.85 17.60
N GLU A 52 -4.48 -26.91 17.27
CA GLU A 52 -3.37 -27.42 18.10
C GLU A 52 -2.23 -26.40 18.21
N ALA A 53 -1.96 -25.68 17.11
CA ALA A 53 -0.94 -24.66 17.05
C ALA A 53 -1.38 -23.30 17.61
N GLY A 54 -2.65 -23.10 18.01
CA GLY A 54 -3.17 -21.79 18.41
C GLY A 54 -3.37 -20.78 17.25
N ASP A 55 -3.24 -21.23 16.00
CA ASP A 55 -3.30 -20.39 14.80
C ASP A 55 -4.76 -20.03 14.45
N THR A 56 -4.94 -19.02 13.60
CA THR A 56 -6.27 -18.55 13.17
C THR A 56 -6.76 -19.35 11.97
N LYS A 57 -8.02 -19.83 12.02
CA LYS A 57 -8.64 -20.56 10.91
C LYS A 57 -9.04 -19.63 9.76
N PHE A 58 -8.90 -20.11 8.53
CA PHE A 58 -9.58 -19.53 7.37
C PHE A 58 -11.09 -19.78 7.48
N VAL A 59 -11.88 -18.74 7.17
CA VAL A 59 -13.34 -18.79 7.24
C VAL A 59 -13.91 -18.15 5.98
N ASN A 60 -14.70 -18.93 5.23
CA ASN A 60 -15.44 -18.44 4.06
C ASN A 60 -16.43 -17.35 4.49
N GLY A 61 -16.63 -16.35 3.63
CA GLY A 61 -17.60 -15.32 3.95
C GLY A 61 -17.56 -14.13 3.01
N VAL A 62 -18.17 -13.06 3.48
CA VAL A 62 -18.23 -11.76 2.81
C VAL A 62 -17.76 -10.68 3.75
N ALA A 63 -17.23 -9.59 3.19
CA ALA A 63 -16.80 -8.44 3.97
C ALA A 63 -17.00 -7.13 3.20
N ILE A 64 -17.12 -6.03 3.95
CA ILE A 64 -16.95 -4.68 3.41
C ILE A 64 -15.64 -4.16 4.00
N PRO A 65 -14.48 -4.52 3.41
CA PRO A 65 -13.20 -4.30 4.07
C PRO A 65 -12.78 -2.83 4.11
N ASP A 66 -13.38 -1.97 3.28
CA ASP A 66 -13.04 -0.56 3.21
C ASP A 66 -14.22 0.25 2.67
N ILE A 67 -14.69 1.20 3.48
CA ILE A 67 -15.50 2.35 3.05
C ILE A 67 -14.64 3.58 3.27
N ARG A 68 -14.53 4.47 2.29
CA ARG A 68 -13.81 5.74 2.43
C ARG A 68 -14.65 6.89 1.97
N LEU A 69 -14.52 7.99 2.67
CA LEU A 69 -15.11 9.27 2.36
C LEU A 69 -14.04 10.35 2.56
N GLY A 70 -13.99 11.31 1.66
CA GLY A 70 -13.00 12.37 1.72
C GLY A 70 -13.33 13.52 0.79
N ALA A 71 -12.42 14.48 0.76
CA ALA A 71 -12.48 15.59 -0.16
C ALA A 71 -11.07 16.02 -0.56
N LYS A 72 -10.95 16.47 -1.81
CA LYS A 72 -9.78 17.18 -2.32
C LYS A 72 -10.17 18.63 -2.57
N ALA A 73 -9.41 19.56 -1.99
CA ALA A 73 -9.54 20.99 -2.25
C ALA A 73 -8.32 21.49 -3.03
N SER A 74 -8.52 22.42 -3.95
CA SER A 74 -7.42 23.11 -4.65
C SER A 74 -7.71 24.59 -4.82
N TYR A 75 -6.69 25.43 -4.61
CA TYR A 75 -6.72 26.88 -4.77
C TYR A 75 -5.36 27.38 -5.28
N GLY A 76 -5.29 27.75 -6.57
CA GLY A 76 -4.03 28.11 -7.22
C GLY A 76 -3.01 26.96 -7.13
N LYS A 77 -1.84 27.24 -6.54
CA LYS A 77 -0.76 26.28 -6.32
C LYS A 77 -0.96 25.36 -5.10
N PHE A 78 -2.02 25.58 -4.33
CA PHE A 78 -2.26 24.86 -3.09
C PHE A 78 -3.31 23.78 -3.28
N LYS A 79 -3.04 22.60 -2.71
CA LYS A 79 -3.95 21.47 -2.68
C LYS A 79 -4.04 20.92 -1.27
N ALA A 80 -5.20 20.42 -0.90
CA ALA A 80 -5.40 19.70 0.35
C ALA A 80 -6.23 18.45 0.10
N LYS A 81 -5.98 17.40 0.88
CA LYS A 81 -6.76 16.18 0.85
C LYS A 81 -7.04 15.74 2.28
N ILE A 82 -8.28 15.32 2.53
CA ILE A 82 -8.67 14.66 3.78
C ILE A 82 -9.52 13.45 3.41
N ASP A 83 -9.08 12.27 3.83
CA ASP A 83 -9.82 11.02 3.71
C ASP A 83 -10.02 10.40 5.10
N VAL A 84 -11.23 9.91 5.34
CA VAL A 84 -11.61 9.09 6.49
C VAL A 84 -12.01 7.71 5.97
N GLY A 85 -11.49 6.67 6.60
CA GLY A 85 -11.82 5.28 6.27
C GLY A 85 -12.51 4.57 7.42
N PHE A 86 -13.47 3.73 7.04
CA PHE A 86 -14.21 2.82 7.90
C PHE A 86 -13.89 1.40 7.47
N SER A 87 -13.43 0.59 8.41
CA SER A 87 -13.10 -0.82 8.15
C SER A 87 -13.36 -1.62 9.42
N TYR A 88 -14.20 -2.65 9.33
CA TYR A 88 -14.52 -3.52 10.47
C TYR A 88 -14.94 -2.75 11.75
N GLY A 89 -15.80 -1.74 11.59
CA GLY A 89 -16.29 -0.91 12.70
C GLY A 89 -15.30 0.11 13.26
N LYS A 90 -14.07 0.19 12.71
CA LYS A 90 -13.08 1.19 13.12
C LYS A 90 -13.04 2.35 12.14
N VAL A 91 -13.10 3.57 12.69
CA VAL A 91 -12.90 4.82 11.95
C VAL A 91 -11.45 5.24 12.09
N GLY A 92 -10.82 5.66 11.00
CA GLY A 92 -9.46 6.20 11.05
C GLY A 92 -9.19 7.19 9.94
N LEU A 93 -8.36 8.18 10.25
CA LEU A 93 -7.80 9.07 9.24
C LEU A 93 -6.97 8.26 8.24
N LYS A 94 -7.13 8.59 6.96
CA LYS A 94 -6.35 8.06 5.85
C LYS A 94 -5.42 9.15 5.37
N ASP A 95 -5.52 9.58 4.12
CA ASP A 95 -4.65 10.61 3.60
C ASP A 95 -5.17 11.98 4.05
N THR A 96 -4.40 12.67 4.88
CA THR A 96 -4.68 14.00 5.41
C THR A 96 -3.44 14.86 5.20
N TYR A 97 -3.38 15.61 4.09
CA TYR A 97 -2.18 16.35 3.72
C TYR A 97 -2.49 17.66 3.02
N PHE A 98 -1.48 18.51 2.98
CA PHE A 98 -1.39 19.72 2.18
C PHE A 98 -0.26 19.59 1.16
N GLU A 99 -0.44 20.17 -0.02
CA GLU A 99 0.52 20.19 -1.11
C GLU A 99 0.64 21.59 -1.70
N TYR A 100 1.87 21.94 -2.06
CA TYR A 100 2.23 23.18 -2.74
C TYR A 100 3.01 22.88 -4.02
N ASP A 101 2.41 23.22 -5.15
CA ASP A 101 3.05 23.12 -6.47
C ASP A 101 4.02 24.30 -6.66
N ILE A 102 5.32 24.04 -6.54
CA ILE A 102 6.36 25.06 -6.77
C ILE A 102 6.30 25.50 -8.24
N ASN A 103 6.29 24.50 -9.14
CA ASN A 103 6.16 24.62 -10.58
C ASN A 103 5.58 23.31 -11.16
N GLU A 104 5.42 23.24 -12.48
CA GLU A 104 4.85 22.07 -13.17
C GLU A 104 5.59 20.75 -12.91
N ALA A 105 6.88 20.82 -12.55
CA ALA A 105 7.72 19.65 -12.31
C ALA A 105 8.01 19.38 -10.83
N ASN A 106 7.60 20.25 -9.91
CA ASN A 106 8.00 20.16 -8.50
C ASN A 106 6.85 20.51 -7.57
N PHE A 107 6.61 19.65 -6.57
CA PHE A 107 5.74 19.97 -5.45
C PHE A 107 6.33 19.56 -4.11
N LEU A 108 5.82 20.20 -3.06
CA LEU A 108 6.04 19.83 -1.67
C LEU A 108 4.73 19.32 -1.09
N ARG A 109 4.77 18.23 -0.33
CA ARG A 109 3.60 17.66 0.36
C ARG A 109 3.93 17.42 1.82
N ALA A 110 3.07 17.88 2.71
CA ALA A 110 3.23 17.76 4.16
C ALA A 110 1.94 17.22 4.79
N GLY A 111 2.06 16.29 5.73
CA GLY A 111 0.94 15.74 6.48
C GLY A 111 0.99 14.22 6.57
N TYR A 112 -0.17 13.59 6.75
CA TYR A 112 -0.30 12.16 6.90
C TYR A 112 -0.70 11.49 5.58
N PHE A 113 0.23 10.80 4.93
CA PHE A 113 0.00 10.17 3.64
C PHE A 113 0.97 9.02 3.42
N VAL A 114 0.84 8.29 2.31
CA VAL A 114 1.83 7.29 1.88
C VAL A 114 2.91 8.01 1.06
N PRO A 115 4.14 8.22 1.58
CA PRO A 115 5.19 8.86 0.80
C PRO A 115 5.76 7.88 -0.24
N GLN A 116 6.36 8.41 -1.30
CA GLN A 116 6.90 7.61 -2.40
C GLN A 116 7.96 6.61 -1.91
N TRP A 117 7.73 5.32 -2.15
CA TRP A 117 8.71 4.24 -1.95
C TRP A 117 8.28 3.00 -2.73
N GLY A 118 8.94 2.78 -3.87
CA GLY A 118 8.64 1.68 -4.75
C GLY A 118 7.54 1.96 -5.78
N LEU A 119 7.40 1.04 -6.72
CA LEU A 119 6.59 1.22 -7.94
C LEU A 119 5.12 1.46 -7.65
N ASN A 120 4.66 0.83 -6.58
CA ASN A 120 3.28 0.68 -6.22
C ASN A 120 2.84 1.71 -5.16
N SER A 121 3.68 2.66 -4.74
CA SER A 121 3.38 3.57 -3.62
C SER A 121 2.22 4.54 -3.87
N GLU A 122 2.00 4.94 -5.11
CA GLU A 122 0.84 5.78 -5.48
C GLU A 122 -0.41 4.97 -5.82
N THR A 123 -0.28 3.66 -6.05
CA THR A 123 -1.42 2.79 -6.32
C THR A 123 -2.05 2.38 -4.99
N SER A 124 -3.26 2.86 -4.72
CA SER A 124 -4.02 2.46 -3.52
C SER A 124 -4.07 0.93 -3.38
N SER A 125 -3.96 0.40 -2.16
CA SER A 125 -3.96 -1.05 -1.88
C SER A 125 -5.21 -1.79 -2.41
N SER A 126 -6.31 -1.08 -2.59
CA SER A 126 -7.55 -1.56 -3.22
C SER A 126 -7.53 -1.52 -4.76
N MET A 127 -6.68 -0.68 -5.33
CA MET A 127 -6.50 -0.48 -6.78
C MET A 127 -5.36 -1.34 -7.34
N LYS A 128 -4.69 -2.15 -6.51
CA LYS A 128 -3.64 -3.06 -6.97
C LYS A 128 -4.19 -3.96 -8.06
N PRO A 129 -3.49 -4.15 -9.19
CA PRO A 129 -3.98 -4.97 -10.30
C PRO A 129 -4.19 -6.44 -9.92
N SER A 130 -3.42 -6.96 -8.96
CA SER A 130 -3.49 -8.32 -8.40
C SER A 130 -4.62 -8.56 -7.37
N TYR A 131 -5.63 -7.69 -7.28
CA TYR A 131 -6.71 -7.68 -6.28
C TYR A 131 -6.26 -7.36 -4.85
N GLU A 132 -5.34 -8.16 -4.33
CA GLU A 132 -4.66 -7.95 -3.06
C GLU A 132 -3.27 -7.36 -3.26
N GLU A 133 -2.77 -6.70 -2.23
CA GLU A 133 -1.39 -6.24 -2.17
C GLU A 133 -0.45 -7.46 -2.20
N PRO A 134 0.63 -7.47 -3.02
CA PRO A 134 1.63 -8.52 -2.93
C PRO A 134 2.19 -8.66 -1.50
N SER A 135 2.36 -9.89 -0.99
CA SER A 135 2.83 -10.13 0.38
C SER A 135 4.20 -9.50 0.64
N ALA A 136 5.07 -9.36 -0.38
CA ALA A 136 6.31 -8.61 -0.27
C ALA A 136 6.05 -7.13 0.08
N ASN A 137 5.08 -6.46 -0.55
CA ASN A 137 4.79 -5.07 -0.20
C ASN A 137 4.31 -4.94 1.26
N GLU A 138 3.47 -5.86 1.72
CA GLU A 138 2.95 -5.84 3.09
C GLU A 138 4.07 -6.11 4.10
N PHE A 139 4.84 -7.20 3.91
CA PHE A 139 5.90 -7.60 4.84
C PHE A 139 7.02 -6.56 4.93
N PHE A 140 7.47 -5.99 3.81
CA PHE A 140 8.50 -4.96 3.82
C PHE A 140 7.96 -3.58 4.20
N ASN A 141 6.67 -3.48 4.54
CA ASN A 141 5.95 -2.26 4.86
C ASN A 141 6.26 -1.17 3.83
N ALA A 142 5.90 -1.46 2.57
CA ALA A 142 6.25 -0.62 1.43
C ALA A 142 5.43 0.66 1.33
N ASN A 143 4.16 0.57 1.72
CA ASN A 143 3.18 1.64 1.55
C ASN A 143 2.57 2.13 2.88
N PRO A 144 3.37 2.38 3.94
CA PRO A 144 2.85 2.88 5.21
C PRO A 144 2.33 4.30 5.03
N ARG A 145 1.26 4.64 5.74
CA ARG A 145 0.96 6.05 5.99
C ARG A 145 1.84 6.56 7.11
N LEU A 146 2.47 7.70 6.88
CA LEU A 146 3.42 8.33 7.78
C LEU A 146 3.12 9.82 7.87
N LEU A 147 3.46 10.43 9.01
CA LEU A 147 3.48 11.88 9.11
C LEU A 147 4.78 12.36 8.47
N ALA A 148 4.68 12.92 7.27
CA ALA A 148 5.83 13.13 6.40
C ALA A 148 5.86 14.52 5.78
N PHE A 149 7.06 14.94 5.41
CA PHE A 149 7.32 16.03 4.48
C PHE A 149 8.04 15.45 3.27
N MET A 150 7.47 15.64 2.08
CA MET A 150 7.96 15.08 0.83
C MET A 150 8.17 16.19 -0.20
N TRP A 151 9.28 16.12 -0.90
CA TRP A 151 9.48 16.78 -2.18
C TRP A 151 9.34 15.75 -3.30
N GLN A 152 8.61 16.11 -4.35
CA GLN A 152 8.53 15.30 -5.57
C GLN A 152 8.91 16.12 -6.80
N TYR A 153 9.75 15.51 -7.63
CA TYR A 153 10.14 15.97 -8.94
C TYR A 153 9.56 15.02 -10.00
N ASP A 154 8.94 15.57 -11.03
CA ASP A 154 8.36 14.84 -12.16
C ASP A 154 8.61 15.63 -13.45
N LYS A 155 9.59 15.20 -14.26
CA LYS A 155 9.84 15.83 -15.56
C LYS A 155 10.50 14.88 -16.56
N GLY A 156 9.85 14.72 -17.70
CA GLY A 156 10.35 13.89 -18.81
C GLY A 156 10.72 12.48 -18.32
N GLN A 157 11.98 12.10 -18.53
CA GLN A 157 12.50 10.77 -18.23
C GLN A 157 12.75 10.50 -16.74
N PHE A 158 12.57 11.48 -15.85
CA PHE A 158 12.94 11.35 -14.44
C PHE A 158 11.77 11.66 -13.52
N LEU A 159 11.63 10.82 -12.50
CA LEU A 159 10.79 11.07 -11.33
C LEU A 159 11.60 10.80 -10.07
N ALA A 160 11.48 11.69 -9.10
CA ALA A 160 12.07 11.53 -7.78
C ALA A 160 11.07 11.92 -6.71
N GLY A 161 10.90 11.09 -5.68
CA GLY A 161 10.19 11.46 -4.46
C GLY A 161 11.13 11.28 -3.29
N THR A 162 11.36 12.31 -2.48
CA THR A 162 12.22 12.25 -1.29
C THR A 162 11.47 12.79 -0.11
N SER A 163 11.44 12.03 0.98
CA SER A 163 10.67 12.38 2.18
C SER A 163 11.45 12.10 3.46
N ILE A 164 11.24 12.96 4.44
CA ILE A 164 11.51 12.70 5.86
C ILE A 164 10.19 12.46 6.56
N PHE A 165 10.19 11.63 7.59
CA PHE A 165 8.95 11.24 8.27
C PHE A 165 9.15 10.92 9.75
N ALA A 166 8.07 11.06 10.51
CA ALA A 166 7.85 10.44 11.80
C ALA A 166 6.97 9.20 11.65
N GLU A 167 7.02 8.31 12.64
CA GLU A 167 6.16 7.12 12.67
C GLU A 167 4.66 7.42 12.67
N ALA A 168 3.85 6.46 12.23
CA ALA A 168 2.41 6.60 12.14
C ALA A 168 1.73 6.88 13.51
N ALA A 169 2.31 6.39 14.61
CA ALA A 169 1.76 6.58 15.96
C ALA A 169 1.72 8.06 16.38
N ALA A 170 2.54 8.93 15.76
CA ALA A 170 2.52 10.37 15.98
C ALA A 170 1.20 11.05 15.55
N MET A 171 0.36 10.36 14.76
CA MET A 171 -0.95 10.88 14.38
C MET A 171 -2.03 10.72 15.45
N THR A 172 -1.87 9.77 16.36
CA THR A 172 -2.88 9.45 17.38
C THR A 172 -2.39 9.74 18.80
N ASN A 173 -1.08 9.87 18.99
CA ASN A 173 -0.45 10.14 20.28
C ASN A 173 0.39 11.42 20.22
N ASN A 174 0.37 12.20 21.29
CA ASN A 174 1.29 13.31 21.45
C ASN A 174 2.69 12.81 21.84
N ALA A 175 3.71 13.66 21.65
CA ALA A 175 5.10 13.28 21.91
C ALA A 175 5.35 12.84 23.37
N THR A 176 4.68 13.47 24.34
CA THR A 176 4.79 13.10 25.77
C THR A 176 4.28 11.68 26.04
N ALA A 177 3.15 11.30 25.44
CA ALA A 177 2.57 9.96 25.57
C ALA A 177 3.42 8.88 24.89
N MET A 178 4.16 9.26 23.85
CA MET A 178 5.05 8.33 23.14
C MET A 178 6.41 8.17 23.84
N GLY A 179 6.86 9.16 24.61
CA GLY A 179 8.18 9.20 25.27
C GLY A 179 9.34 9.39 24.30
N ARG A 180 9.25 8.78 23.12
CA ARG A 180 10.19 8.87 22.00
C ARG A 180 9.42 8.74 20.69
N GLN A 181 9.95 9.32 19.62
CA GLN A 181 9.37 9.20 18.28
C GLN A 181 10.39 8.60 17.31
N ALA A 182 9.96 7.59 16.56
CA ALA A 182 10.74 7.06 15.46
C ALA A 182 10.71 8.03 14.29
N TRP A 183 11.80 8.09 13.55
CA TRP A 183 11.94 8.90 12.35
C TRP A 183 12.59 8.09 11.23
N GLY A 184 12.48 8.60 10.02
CA GLY A 184 13.24 8.07 8.90
C GLY A 184 13.26 9.01 7.71
N ALA A 185 14.01 8.58 6.70
CA ALA A 185 14.07 9.22 5.40
C ALA A 185 13.97 8.15 4.32
N GLN A 186 13.31 8.48 3.22
CA GLN A 186 13.24 7.61 2.06
C GLN A 186 13.23 8.39 0.76
N THR A 187 13.65 7.72 -0.29
CA THR A 187 13.56 8.23 -1.66
C THR A 187 13.09 7.14 -2.60
N ARG A 188 12.45 7.55 -3.70
CA ARG A 188 12.19 6.76 -4.90
C ARG A 188 12.74 7.51 -6.08
N LEU A 189 13.63 6.89 -6.85
CA LEU A 189 14.27 7.46 -8.04
C LEU A 189 13.90 6.60 -9.25
N VAL A 190 13.37 7.21 -10.28
CA VAL A 190 12.84 6.52 -11.47
C VAL A 190 13.45 7.11 -12.72
N TRP A 191 13.96 6.23 -13.58
CA TRP A 191 14.37 6.53 -14.95
C TRP A 191 13.45 5.81 -15.93
N ARG A 192 12.80 6.59 -16.79
CA ARG A 192 11.78 6.13 -17.74
C ARG A 192 12.08 6.65 -19.14
N PRO A 193 13.05 6.07 -19.87
CA PRO A 193 13.44 6.53 -21.20
C PRO A 193 12.29 6.48 -22.21
N ARG A 194 11.30 5.61 -21.98
CA ARG A 194 10.03 5.58 -22.70
C ARG A 194 8.89 5.57 -21.69
N HIS A 195 7.93 6.47 -21.85
CA HIS A 195 6.85 6.69 -20.88
C HIS A 195 5.58 7.19 -21.59
N ALA A 196 5.32 6.68 -22.79
CA ALA A 196 4.12 6.98 -23.55
C ALA A 196 3.08 5.88 -23.39
N ASP A 197 1.81 6.19 -23.65
CA ASP A 197 0.73 5.20 -23.67
C ASP A 197 1.07 4.01 -24.57
N GLY A 198 1.04 2.81 -24.01
CA GLY A 198 1.37 1.57 -24.71
C GLY A 198 2.86 1.40 -25.08
N ASP A 199 3.78 2.26 -24.64
CA ASP A 199 5.22 2.09 -24.84
C ASP A 199 6.00 2.66 -23.65
N VAL A 200 6.26 1.81 -22.66
CA VAL A 200 6.95 2.18 -21.42
C VAL A 200 8.15 1.28 -21.20
N ILE A 201 9.29 1.89 -20.90
CA ILE A 201 10.46 1.26 -20.32
C ILE A 201 10.81 2.12 -19.12
N GLN A 202 10.67 1.56 -17.93
CA GLN A 202 10.95 2.24 -16.68
C GLN A 202 11.70 1.29 -15.75
N THR A 203 12.72 1.84 -15.09
CA THR A 203 13.35 1.20 -13.94
C THR A 203 13.57 2.26 -12.87
N GLY A 204 13.67 1.82 -11.63
CA GLY A 204 13.90 2.72 -10.52
C GLY A 204 14.49 1.99 -9.34
N ILE A 205 14.82 2.77 -8.32
CA ILE A 205 15.25 2.25 -7.02
C ILE A 205 14.71 3.16 -5.93
N SER A 206 14.26 2.54 -4.84
CA SER A 206 13.90 3.27 -3.64
C SER A 206 14.78 2.84 -2.48
N LEU A 207 15.17 3.80 -1.64
CA LEU A 207 16.02 3.60 -0.46
C LEU A 207 15.28 4.14 0.75
N ASN A 208 15.41 3.48 1.89
CA ASN A 208 14.80 3.92 3.14
C ASN A 208 15.76 3.63 4.30
N TYR A 209 15.88 4.61 5.19
CA TYR A 209 16.48 4.43 6.51
C TYR A 209 15.48 4.89 7.57
N SER A 210 15.33 4.13 8.64
CA SER A 210 14.49 4.52 9.78
C SER A 210 15.01 4.01 11.11
N SER A 211 14.71 4.75 12.17
CA SER A 211 14.92 4.29 13.55
C SER A 211 13.85 3.27 13.97
N PRO A 212 14.11 2.44 15.01
CA PRO A 212 13.13 1.50 15.56
C PRO A 212 11.85 2.19 16.04
N ASN A 213 10.72 1.50 15.90
CA ASN A 213 9.37 2.00 16.20
C ASN A 213 8.48 1.00 16.95
N ALA A 214 9.04 -0.14 17.37
CA ALA A 214 8.40 -1.12 18.26
C ALA A 214 9.25 -1.27 19.53
N ASP A 215 8.69 -1.94 20.55
CA ASP A 215 9.36 -2.28 21.81
C ASP A 215 10.07 -1.07 22.46
N ASP A 216 9.33 0.00 22.74
CA ASP A 216 9.87 1.26 23.28
C ASP A 216 11.01 1.84 22.41
N HIS A 217 10.82 1.77 21.10
CA HIS A 217 11.79 2.18 20.08
C HIS A 217 13.13 1.47 20.20
N THR A 218 13.08 0.18 20.57
CA THR A 218 14.22 -0.74 20.55
C THR A 218 14.01 -1.92 19.61
N GLY A 219 12.89 -1.98 18.88
CA GLY A 219 12.61 -3.08 17.97
C GLY A 219 11.84 -2.68 16.71
N PHE A 220 11.62 -3.67 15.86
CA PHE A 220 10.72 -3.61 14.71
C PHE A 220 9.82 -4.84 14.68
N LEU A 221 8.56 -4.65 14.29
CA LEU A 221 7.62 -5.73 14.02
C LEU A 221 7.19 -5.66 12.54
N TYR A 222 7.45 -6.74 11.81
CA TYR A 222 7.03 -6.91 10.42
C TYR A 222 6.14 -8.12 10.29
N ALA A 223 4.98 -7.95 9.66
CA ALA A 223 4.06 -9.03 9.40
C ALA A 223 3.36 -8.85 8.06
N ALA A 224 2.92 -9.96 7.48
CA ALA A 224 2.01 -9.97 6.34
C ALA A 224 0.93 -11.01 6.59
N ASN A 225 -0.27 -10.76 6.06
CA ASN A 225 -1.35 -11.74 6.11
C ASN A 225 -1.33 -12.58 4.84
N PHE A 226 -1.98 -13.74 4.88
CA PHE A 226 -2.34 -14.43 3.66
C PHE A 226 -3.16 -13.44 2.81
N PRO A 227 -2.94 -13.34 1.49
CA PRO A 227 -3.57 -12.30 0.68
C PRO A 227 -5.08 -12.50 0.61
N SER A 228 -5.78 -11.91 1.58
CA SER A 228 -7.23 -11.79 1.63
C SER A 228 -7.62 -10.72 2.64
N ARG A 229 -8.71 -10.01 2.34
CA ARG A 229 -9.32 -9.08 3.29
C ARG A 229 -10.48 -9.68 4.05
N VAL A 230 -11.08 -10.78 3.58
CA VAL A 230 -12.25 -11.42 4.21
C VAL A 230 -11.85 -12.24 5.44
N SER A 231 -10.79 -13.04 5.32
CA SER A 231 -10.22 -13.80 6.45
C SER A 231 -8.79 -13.31 6.70
N LYS A 232 -8.57 -12.67 7.85
CA LYS A 232 -7.27 -12.15 8.24
C LYS A 232 -6.50 -13.21 9.00
N VAL A 233 -5.62 -13.90 8.30
CA VAL A 233 -4.76 -14.95 8.84
C VAL A 233 -3.32 -14.53 8.62
N THR A 234 -2.51 -14.49 9.68
CA THR A 234 -1.08 -14.16 9.59
C THR A 234 -0.36 -15.16 8.70
N GLN A 235 0.42 -14.68 7.73
CA GLN A 235 1.27 -15.48 6.85
C GLN A 235 2.72 -15.41 7.32
N LEU A 236 3.26 -14.21 7.46
CA LEU A 236 4.64 -13.94 7.86
C LEU A 236 4.65 -13.07 9.12
N SER A 237 5.61 -13.29 10.02
CA SER A 237 5.78 -12.47 11.22
C SER A 237 7.21 -12.51 11.72
N ALA A 238 7.85 -11.35 11.83
CA ALA A 238 9.19 -11.20 12.37
C ALA A 238 9.16 -10.09 13.44
N ASN A 239 9.42 -10.48 14.69
CA ASN A 239 9.76 -9.54 15.74
C ASN A 239 11.29 -9.44 15.83
N ILE A 240 11.82 -8.21 15.74
CA ILE A 240 13.25 -7.93 15.76
C ILE A 240 13.54 -6.96 16.90
N ASP A 241 14.03 -7.49 18.01
CA ASP A 241 14.43 -6.73 19.20
C ASP A 241 15.86 -6.18 19.09
N ASN A 242 16.24 -5.38 20.10
CA ASN A 242 17.56 -4.75 20.26
C ASN A 242 18.06 -4.04 18.98
N ALA A 243 17.14 -3.50 18.19
CA ALA A 243 17.39 -2.81 16.95
C ALA A 243 18.00 -1.41 17.20
N SER A 244 18.84 -0.99 16.26
CA SER A 244 19.48 0.33 16.25
C SER A 244 19.07 1.18 15.06
N GLY A 245 18.79 0.53 13.93
CA GLY A 245 18.36 1.18 12.71
C GLY A 245 18.02 0.15 11.65
N LEU A 246 17.21 0.58 10.70
CA LEU A 246 16.77 -0.20 9.57
C LEU A 246 17.25 0.45 8.28
N PHE A 247 17.77 -0.36 7.37
CA PHE A 247 17.95 0.00 5.97
C PHE A 247 17.10 -0.90 5.07
N LYS A 248 16.38 -0.30 4.13
CA LYS A 248 15.68 -1.02 3.06
C LYS A 248 16.05 -0.45 1.69
N LEU A 249 16.09 -1.33 0.69
CA LEU A 249 16.18 -0.95 -0.72
C LEU A 249 15.17 -1.74 -1.54
N THR A 250 14.70 -1.13 -2.63
CA THR A 250 13.78 -1.79 -3.56
C THR A 250 13.94 -1.29 -4.99
N PRO A 251 14.64 -2.02 -5.87
CA PRO A 251 14.64 -1.73 -7.29
C PRO A 251 13.33 -2.19 -7.95
N GLU A 252 12.89 -1.42 -8.94
CA GLU A 252 11.65 -1.62 -9.69
C GLU A 252 11.88 -1.69 -11.20
N LEU A 253 11.00 -2.42 -11.90
CA LEU A 253 10.94 -2.54 -13.35
C LEU A 253 9.49 -2.46 -13.82
N LEU A 254 9.25 -1.65 -14.85
CA LEU A 254 7.98 -1.56 -15.55
C LEU A 254 8.23 -1.54 -17.05
N LEU A 255 7.67 -2.52 -17.75
CA LEU A 255 7.68 -2.62 -19.21
C LEU A 255 6.24 -2.63 -19.71
N VAL A 256 5.93 -1.85 -20.73
CA VAL A 256 4.60 -1.83 -21.37
C VAL A 256 4.77 -1.84 -22.88
N LYS A 257 4.02 -2.73 -23.55
CA LYS A 257 3.88 -2.72 -25.01
C LYS A 257 2.43 -2.98 -25.42
N GLY A 258 1.75 -1.94 -25.89
CA GLY A 258 0.35 -1.96 -26.26
C GLY A 258 -0.52 -2.48 -25.12
N ARG A 259 -1.08 -3.67 -25.30
CA ARG A 259 -1.98 -4.35 -24.36
C ARG A 259 -1.28 -5.18 -23.31
N PHE A 260 0.06 -5.27 -23.33
CA PHE A 260 0.85 -6.10 -22.43
C PHE A 260 1.67 -5.22 -21.49
N ALA A 261 1.80 -5.65 -20.24
CA ALA A 261 2.71 -5.05 -19.28
C ALA A 261 3.39 -6.11 -18.40
N LEU A 262 4.63 -5.81 -18.01
CA LEU A 262 5.37 -6.55 -17.00
C LEU A 262 5.77 -5.57 -15.91
N GLU A 263 5.42 -5.93 -14.67
CA GLU A 263 5.71 -5.17 -13.47
C GLU A 263 6.52 -6.05 -12.53
N ALA A 264 7.65 -5.59 -12.01
CA ALA A 264 8.43 -6.36 -11.05
C ALA A 264 9.13 -5.45 -10.04
N GLN A 265 9.30 -5.96 -8.82
CA GLN A 265 9.97 -5.24 -7.77
C GLN A 265 10.63 -6.21 -6.79
N TYR A 266 11.85 -5.89 -6.38
CA TYR A 266 12.61 -6.64 -5.37
C TYR A 266 12.70 -5.84 -4.08
N TYR A 267 12.83 -6.52 -2.96
CA TYR A 267 12.96 -5.93 -1.63
C TYR A 267 14.13 -6.54 -0.90
N TYR A 268 14.91 -5.69 -0.26
CA TYR A 268 15.90 -6.09 0.72
C TYR A 268 15.77 -5.23 1.98
N MET A 269 15.89 -5.88 3.13
CA MET A 269 15.81 -5.28 4.46
C MET A 269 17.00 -5.76 5.28
N ASN A 270 17.67 -4.83 5.96
CA ASN A 270 18.68 -5.13 6.97
C ASN A 270 18.40 -4.30 8.23
N VAL A 271 18.05 -4.98 9.32
CA VAL A 271 17.92 -4.38 10.65
C VAL A 271 19.22 -4.62 11.41
N ALA A 272 19.89 -3.53 11.80
CA ALA A 272 21.09 -3.60 12.63
C ALA A 272 20.70 -3.78 14.10
N ARG A 273 21.28 -4.79 14.77
CA ARG A 273 21.00 -5.12 16.18
C ARG A 273 22.22 -4.88 17.06
N LYS A 274 21.97 -4.65 18.35
CA LYS A 274 22.97 -4.36 19.39
C LYS A 274 23.33 -5.63 20.18
N ASP A 275 24.17 -5.47 21.21
CA ASP A 275 24.44 -6.50 22.23
C ASP A 275 25.00 -7.81 21.67
N GLY A 276 25.82 -7.71 20.61
CA GLY A 276 26.42 -8.87 19.94
C GLY A 276 25.47 -9.67 19.05
N LEU A 277 24.20 -9.27 18.95
CA LEU A 277 23.22 -9.93 18.09
C LEU A 277 23.54 -9.67 16.61
N ARG A 278 23.32 -10.69 15.78
CA ARG A 278 23.50 -10.56 14.33
C ARG A 278 22.37 -9.72 13.73
N ASN A 279 22.70 -8.90 12.74
CA ASN A 279 21.71 -8.20 11.93
C ASN A 279 20.67 -9.17 11.37
N TYR A 280 19.41 -8.76 11.38
CA TYR A 280 18.34 -9.47 10.70
C TYR A 280 18.25 -9.02 9.24
N ARG A 281 18.18 -9.98 8.31
CA ARG A 281 18.04 -9.73 6.88
C ARG A 281 16.85 -10.46 6.30
N ALA A 282 16.04 -9.73 5.54
CA ALA A 282 14.94 -10.30 4.76
C ALA A 282 15.02 -9.86 3.30
N HIS A 283 14.53 -10.69 2.41
CA HIS A 283 14.38 -10.35 0.99
C HIS A 283 13.09 -10.91 0.42
N GLY A 284 12.59 -10.27 -0.63
CA GLY A 284 11.38 -10.71 -1.31
C GLY A 284 11.28 -10.06 -2.67
N ALA A 285 10.37 -10.54 -3.50
CA ALA A 285 10.09 -9.95 -4.79
C ALA A 285 8.67 -10.30 -5.22
N TYR A 286 8.07 -9.44 -6.03
CA TYR A 286 6.92 -9.82 -6.83
C TYR A 286 7.18 -9.52 -8.31
N GLY A 287 6.50 -10.27 -9.16
CA GLY A 287 6.39 -10.03 -10.58
C GLY A 287 4.95 -10.23 -11.03
N MET A 288 4.47 -9.37 -11.92
CA MET A 288 3.14 -9.45 -12.51
C MET A 288 3.21 -9.27 -14.02
N PHE A 289 2.67 -10.23 -14.76
CA PHE A 289 2.33 -10.06 -16.16
C PHE A 289 0.87 -9.63 -16.26
N ARG A 290 0.61 -8.54 -16.98
CA ARG A 290 -0.72 -7.95 -17.15
C ARG A 290 -1.04 -7.88 -18.63
N THR A 291 -2.26 -8.22 -19.00
CA THR A 291 -2.74 -8.08 -20.38
C THR A 291 -4.19 -7.67 -20.45
N MET A 292 -4.55 -6.85 -21.44
CA MET A 292 -5.94 -6.57 -21.76
C MET A 292 -6.49 -7.68 -22.69
N LEU A 293 -7.50 -8.41 -22.22
CA LEU A 293 -8.27 -9.36 -23.03
C LEU A 293 -9.32 -8.63 -23.86
N ILE A 294 -9.93 -7.58 -23.29
CA ILE A 294 -10.79 -6.61 -23.97
C ILE A 294 -10.22 -5.24 -23.65
N GLY A 295 -9.94 -4.42 -24.67
CA GLY A 295 -9.28 -3.13 -24.54
C GLY A 295 -8.17 -2.92 -25.58
N SER A 296 -7.56 -1.75 -25.58
CA SER A 296 -6.59 -1.36 -26.61
C SER A 296 -5.14 -1.31 -26.10
N ARG A 297 -4.86 -0.47 -25.09
CA ARG A 297 -3.52 -0.24 -24.55
C ARG A 297 -3.56 0.29 -23.12
N TYR A 298 -2.47 0.09 -22.38
CA TYR A 298 -2.26 0.75 -21.09
C TYR A 298 -1.87 2.23 -21.27
N CYS A 299 -2.36 3.07 -20.35
CA CYS A 299 -1.96 4.47 -20.23
C CYS A 299 -0.92 4.64 -19.11
N TYR A 300 -0.08 5.67 -19.25
CA TYR A 300 1.01 5.93 -18.30
C TYR A 300 0.71 7.14 -17.41
N SER A 301 0.88 6.95 -16.11
CA SER A 301 0.67 7.95 -15.08
C SER A 301 1.97 8.65 -14.72
N HIS A 302 2.10 9.93 -15.10
CA HIS A 302 3.32 10.70 -14.86
C HIS A 302 3.63 10.87 -13.37
N SER A 303 2.67 11.36 -12.58
CA SER A 303 2.86 11.65 -11.15
C SER A 303 3.06 10.39 -10.31
N ALA A 304 2.40 9.30 -10.68
CA ALA A 304 2.54 8.01 -10.00
C ALA A 304 3.77 7.24 -10.43
N GLY A 305 4.32 7.54 -11.61
CA GLY A 305 5.42 6.77 -12.19
C GLY A 305 5.02 5.31 -12.41
N GLY A 306 3.86 5.07 -13.06
CA GLY A 306 3.27 3.74 -13.18
C GLY A 306 2.15 3.66 -14.22
N ILE A 307 1.45 2.53 -14.27
CA ILE A 307 0.30 2.32 -15.17
C ILE A 307 -0.96 2.95 -14.57
N ASP A 308 -1.67 3.75 -15.36
CA ASP A 308 -2.97 4.31 -14.98
C ASP A 308 -4.07 3.26 -14.87
N THR A 309 -5.18 3.61 -14.23
CA THR A 309 -6.36 2.76 -14.21
C THR A 309 -6.85 2.55 -15.65
N PRO A 310 -7.00 1.29 -16.12
CA PRO A 310 -7.52 1.01 -17.45
C PRO A 310 -8.89 1.65 -17.72
N ALA A 311 -9.15 1.95 -18.99
CA ALA A 311 -10.37 2.62 -19.42
C ALA A 311 -11.63 1.75 -19.18
N LYS A 312 -12.79 2.41 -19.09
CA LYS A 312 -14.09 1.72 -19.03
C LYS A 312 -14.28 0.72 -20.19
N GLY A 313 -14.97 -0.38 -19.91
CA GLY A 313 -15.19 -1.50 -20.83
C GLY A 313 -13.98 -2.43 -20.98
N THR A 314 -12.87 -2.19 -20.28
CA THR A 314 -11.67 -3.03 -20.36
C THR A 314 -11.83 -4.29 -19.50
N LEU A 315 -11.39 -5.44 -20.01
CA LEU A 315 -11.15 -6.67 -19.25
C LEU A 315 -9.64 -6.93 -19.20
N GLU A 316 -9.06 -6.79 -18.03
CA GLU A 316 -7.64 -7.07 -17.76
C GLU A 316 -7.50 -8.44 -17.09
N MET A 317 -6.49 -9.21 -17.51
CA MET A 317 -5.99 -10.39 -16.82
C MET A 317 -4.60 -10.10 -16.25
N VAL A 318 -4.36 -10.52 -15.01
CA VAL A 318 -3.10 -10.33 -14.28
C VAL A 318 -2.65 -11.67 -13.73
N LEU A 319 -1.47 -12.11 -14.14
CA LEU A 319 -0.78 -13.27 -13.59
C LEU A 319 0.33 -12.77 -12.67
N GLY A 320 0.28 -13.13 -11.39
CA GLY A 320 1.20 -12.67 -10.37
C GLY A 320 1.96 -13.80 -9.69
N TYR A 321 3.22 -13.53 -9.34
CA TYR A 321 4.01 -14.34 -8.42
C TYR A 321 4.66 -13.45 -7.36
N ASP A 322 4.52 -13.80 -6.10
CA ASP A 322 5.15 -13.12 -4.96
C ASP A 322 5.93 -14.12 -4.12
N TYR A 323 7.11 -13.71 -3.67
CA TYR A 323 8.01 -14.47 -2.81
C TYR A 323 8.54 -13.58 -1.70
N VAL A 324 8.52 -14.09 -0.47
CA VAL A 324 9.18 -13.44 0.67
C VAL A 324 9.93 -14.48 1.48
N ASN A 325 11.14 -14.11 1.88
CA ASN A 325 11.90 -14.81 2.90
C ASN A 325 12.10 -13.88 4.11
N ALA A 326 11.29 -14.12 5.14
CA ALA A 326 11.34 -13.48 6.44
C ALA A 326 12.11 -14.31 7.49
N SER A 327 12.81 -15.38 7.07
CA SER A 327 13.61 -16.23 7.94
C SER A 327 15.10 -15.96 7.76
N ASP A 328 15.77 -15.60 8.85
CA ASP A 328 17.22 -15.42 8.94
C ASP A 328 17.77 -16.22 10.12
N SER A 329 18.30 -17.40 9.80
CA SER A 329 18.92 -18.31 10.77
C SER A 329 20.11 -17.70 11.50
N ARG A 330 20.82 -16.73 10.90
CA ARG A 330 21.97 -16.07 11.54
C ARG A 330 21.52 -15.12 12.65
N ALA A 331 20.36 -14.50 12.47
CA ALA A 331 19.73 -13.63 13.45
C ALA A 331 18.84 -14.38 14.46
N GLY A 332 18.57 -15.68 14.21
CA GLY A 332 17.69 -16.51 15.02
C GLY A 332 16.20 -16.21 14.84
N ILE A 333 15.82 -15.51 13.76
CA ILE A 333 14.45 -15.06 13.51
C ILE A 333 13.89 -15.87 12.34
N TYR A 334 12.79 -16.59 12.54
CA TYR A 334 12.20 -17.51 11.57
C TYR A 334 10.78 -17.07 11.23
N GLY A 335 10.66 -15.93 10.53
CA GLY A 335 9.37 -15.30 10.26
C GLY A 335 8.55 -15.91 9.14
N GLY A 336 9.13 -16.87 8.42
CA GLY A 336 8.48 -17.65 7.36
C GLY A 336 9.03 -17.35 5.96
N ILE A 337 8.86 -18.31 5.07
CA ILE A 337 9.17 -18.22 3.65
C ILE A 337 7.89 -18.46 2.88
N SER A 338 7.40 -17.47 2.16
CA SER A 338 6.14 -17.54 1.41
C SER A 338 6.31 -17.56 -0.10
N ASN A 339 5.36 -18.21 -0.76
CA ASN A 339 5.14 -18.10 -2.19
C ASN A 339 3.64 -17.91 -2.44
N ASP A 340 3.27 -16.97 -3.30
CA ASP A 340 1.90 -16.75 -3.79
C ASP A 340 1.91 -16.75 -5.31
N ALA A 341 1.15 -17.66 -5.92
CA ALA A 341 0.87 -17.63 -7.35
C ALA A 341 -0.60 -17.29 -7.54
N ASN A 342 -0.91 -16.23 -8.29
CA ASN A 342 -2.27 -15.73 -8.45
C ASN A 342 -2.62 -15.36 -9.89
N CYS A 343 -3.92 -15.43 -10.18
CA CYS A 343 -4.53 -14.98 -11.42
C CYS A 343 -5.74 -14.10 -11.07
N THR A 344 -5.76 -12.88 -11.59
CA THR A 344 -6.84 -11.91 -11.33
C THR A 344 -7.42 -11.42 -12.65
N PHE A 345 -8.74 -11.37 -12.73
CA PHE A 345 -9.48 -10.68 -13.77
C PHE A 345 -10.08 -9.40 -13.21
N ASN A 346 -9.83 -8.27 -13.87
CA ASN A 346 -10.40 -6.97 -13.55
C ASN A 346 -11.27 -6.49 -14.72
N TYR A 347 -12.57 -6.32 -14.50
CA TYR A 347 -13.48 -5.73 -15.46
C TYR A 347 -13.87 -4.32 -15.03
N TYR A 348 -13.45 -3.33 -15.82
CA TYR A 348 -13.68 -1.90 -15.57
C TYR A 348 -15.02 -1.51 -16.17
N ILE A 349 -16.12 -1.79 -15.47
CA ILE A 349 -17.50 -1.64 -15.99
C ILE A 349 -17.74 -0.21 -16.51
N ASN A 350 -17.41 0.78 -15.69
CA ASN A 350 -17.52 2.20 -16.01
C ASN A 350 -16.49 2.99 -15.17
N ASN A 351 -16.56 4.33 -15.20
CA ASN A 351 -15.62 5.19 -14.46
C ASN A 351 -15.73 5.06 -12.92
N TRP A 352 -16.77 4.41 -12.41
CA TRP A 352 -17.11 4.32 -11.00
C TRP A 352 -17.01 2.90 -10.44
N MET A 353 -17.08 1.88 -11.30
CA MET A 353 -17.28 0.49 -10.89
C MET A 353 -16.27 -0.46 -11.51
N ILE A 354 -15.70 -1.35 -10.68
CA ILE A 354 -14.80 -2.42 -11.09
C ILE A 354 -15.29 -3.73 -10.48
N ALA A 355 -15.50 -4.74 -11.32
CA ALA A 355 -15.74 -6.12 -10.88
C ALA A 355 -14.45 -6.93 -11.00
N ARG A 356 -14.15 -7.72 -9.97
CA ARG A 356 -12.85 -8.41 -9.86
C ARG A 356 -13.05 -9.84 -9.42
N LEU A 357 -12.30 -10.76 -10.03
CA LEU A 357 -12.27 -12.17 -9.66
C LEU A 357 -10.82 -12.61 -9.55
N ARG A 358 -10.44 -13.21 -8.44
CA ARG A 358 -9.08 -13.70 -8.18
C ARG A 358 -9.10 -15.17 -7.77
N TYR A 359 -8.12 -15.90 -8.27
CA TYR A 359 -7.68 -17.16 -7.72
C TYR A 359 -6.23 -17.01 -7.23
N SER A 360 -5.88 -17.63 -6.10
CA SER A 360 -4.49 -17.78 -5.68
C SER A 360 -4.21 -19.12 -5.02
N TYR A 361 -2.97 -19.58 -5.15
CA TYR A 361 -2.37 -20.60 -4.30
C TYR A 361 -1.25 -19.95 -3.50
N THR A 362 -1.41 -19.94 -2.18
CA THR A 362 -0.46 -19.33 -1.26
C THR A 362 0.08 -20.39 -0.32
N ASN A 363 1.40 -20.43 -0.14
CA ASN A 363 2.04 -21.26 0.88
C ASN A 363 3.03 -20.45 1.73
N VAL A 364 3.27 -20.94 2.94
CA VAL A 364 4.33 -20.50 3.84
C VAL A 364 4.98 -21.71 4.51
N ARG A 365 6.29 -21.65 4.75
CA ARG A 365 7.09 -22.64 5.47
C ARG A 365 8.12 -21.95 6.36
N ASP A 366 8.85 -22.72 7.18
CA ASP A 366 9.92 -22.23 8.06
C ASP A 366 9.49 -21.05 8.96
N ARG A 367 8.24 -21.11 9.44
CA ARG A 367 7.65 -20.12 10.33
C ARG A 367 7.71 -20.65 11.76
N ARG A 368 8.65 -20.17 12.58
CA ARG A 368 8.79 -20.59 13.99
C ARG A 368 8.42 -19.43 14.89
N VAL A 369 7.12 -19.14 14.89
CA VAL A 369 6.51 -18.05 15.65
C VAL A 369 5.46 -18.67 16.56
N ALA A 370 5.39 -18.22 17.80
CA ALA A 370 4.39 -18.69 18.75
C ALA A 370 2.97 -18.55 18.16
N ASP A 371 2.13 -19.52 18.46
CA ASP A 371 0.73 -19.57 18.04
C ASP A 371 0.51 -19.60 16.52
N LEU A 372 1.54 -19.91 15.72
CA LEU A 372 1.42 -20.05 14.27
C LEU A 372 1.88 -21.44 13.81
N THR A 373 1.14 -22.03 12.87
CA THR A 373 1.53 -23.30 12.24
C THR A 373 2.87 -23.14 11.48
N PRO A 374 3.82 -24.11 11.57
CA PRO A 374 5.14 -23.97 10.95
C PRO A 374 5.15 -23.94 9.41
N SER A 375 4.15 -24.57 8.81
CA SER A 375 3.91 -24.57 7.37
C SER A 375 2.41 -24.61 7.10
N ARG A 376 1.97 -23.86 6.10
CA ARG A 376 0.55 -23.75 5.76
C ARG A 376 0.38 -23.38 4.31
N HIS A 377 -0.64 -23.93 3.66
CA HIS A 377 -1.03 -23.55 2.31
C HIS A 377 -2.54 -23.42 2.19
N VAL A 378 -3.01 -22.62 1.23
CA VAL A 378 -4.43 -22.42 0.95
C VAL A 378 -4.62 -22.10 -0.54
N ASN A 379 -5.70 -22.59 -1.13
CA ASN A 379 -6.20 -22.05 -2.39
C ASN A 379 -7.36 -21.11 -2.08
N THR A 380 -7.36 -19.93 -2.67
CA THR A 380 -8.33 -18.88 -2.38
C THR A 380 -9.03 -18.47 -3.67
N ILE A 381 -10.36 -18.40 -3.64
CA ILE A 381 -11.18 -17.79 -4.69
C ILE A 381 -11.87 -16.58 -4.09
N GLU A 382 -11.70 -15.42 -4.72
CA GLU A 382 -12.18 -14.13 -4.22
C GLU A 382 -12.87 -13.33 -5.32
N ALA A 383 -13.98 -12.67 -4.97
CA ALA A 383 -14.67 -11.74 -5.84
C ALA A 383 -14.89 -10.41 -5.13
N ARG A 384 -14.68 -9.30 -5.84
CA ARG A 384 -14.91 -7.94 -5.34
C ARG A 384 -15.73 -7.13 -6.32
N LEU A 385 -16.74 -6.44 -5.79
CA LEU A 385 -17.32 -5.27 -6.43
C LEU A 385 -16.76 -4.03 -5.75
N GLN A 386 -16.12 -3.18 -6.54
CA GLN A 386 -15.53 -1.93 -6.07
C GLN A 386 -16.26 -0.76 -6.70
N ILE A 387 -16.71 0.18 -5.85
CA ILE A 387 -17.36 1.42 -6.24
C ILE A 387 -16.47 2.58 -5.79
N ILE A 388 -16.17 3.52 -6.67
CA ILE A 388 -15.36 4.71 -6.44
C ILE A 388 -16.18 5.90 -6.95
N PHE A 389 -16.19 7.03 -6.24
CA PHE A 389 -16.91 8.25 -6.65
C PHE A 389 -16.22 9.53 -6.20
#